data_AF-A0A661MU46-F1
#
_entry.id   AF-A0A661MU46-F1
#
_cell.length_a   1.000
_cell.length_b   1.000
_cell.length_c   1.000
_cell.angle_alpha   90.00
_cell.angle_beta   90.00
_cell.angle_gamma   90.00
#
_symmetry.space_group_name_H-M   'P 1'
#
loop_
_entity.id
_entity.type
_entity.pdbx_description
1 polymer ?
#
loop_
_entity_poly.entity_id
_entity_poly.type
_entity_poly.pdbx_seq_one_letter_code
_entity_poly.pdbx_strand_id
1 'polypeptide(L)'
;MSGTPTWAQLIDRLTAVTDIDKSTRAFVEGELLAKYEVLEAESAGDYGPSGNPGYTQGHRGIMSGSLSADLLQVVLIPLLMDAGKVSGSPGTANNIIRLRNDFFDYMRLDATLNRVQSRVMTYGAAAPGANTGDGDVVRLTVDEHGFDLEAVTSEQKTIICREDQTLGSRRGAELFEIHGTEPSQDNINLFIQGSALIQSMRVRHAGSGDGQSLMTNSSFDEALIVGVPADTVPGWETLIGDAGLTLNSDIFIAPPGVQDVDSFSLDSVGDFHIVQSIEDAGFTANVSTPYVLSAKIKSTGADGSLTLRMGSKSITIPDLTAIGAGWVDVIMVMNTDLWPANFYEDRMDIEVQVSGMTAGNIQIDNLIFTALDLADSSYYHMRSGQTPFQLDDEFTLGDAEGVDAKIQHMWIAAGLGYLPHDAAPTIPDPT
;
A
#
# COMPACT_ATOMS: atom_id res chain seq x y z
N MET A 1 23.04 -25.29 -31.25
CA MET A 1 22.10 -25.52 -30.14
C MET A 1 22.72 -24.87 -28.91
N SER A 2 22.31 -23.66 -28.54
CA SER A 2 22.78 -23.06 -27.27
C SER A 2 22.02 -23.73 -26.13
N GLY A 3 22.75 -24.32 -25.17
CA GLY A 3 22.15 -24.89 -23.96
C GLY A 3 21.43 -23.84 -23.11
N THR A 4 20.72 -24.29 -22.08
CA THR A 4 20.18 -23.41 -21.04
C THR A 4 21.32 -22.56 -20.46
N PRO A 5 21.18 -21.22 -20.42
CA PRO A 5 22.23 -20.37 -19.86
C PRO A 5 22.42 -20.67 -18.37
N THR A 6 23.64 -20.42 -17.87
CA THR A 6 23.91 -20.54 -16.44
C THR A 6 23.43 -19.29 -15.69
N TRP A 7 23.25 -19.38 -14.37
CA TRP A 7 22.92 -18.22 -13.54
C TRP A 7 23.93 -17.08 -13.69
N ALA A 8 25.23 -17.39 -13.68
CA ALA A 8 26.28 -16.38 -13.90
C ALA A 8 26.11 -15.66 -15.25
N GLN A 9 25.74 -16.37 -16.32
CA GLN A 9 25.48 -15.75 -17.62
C GLN A 9 24.24 -14.85 -17.63
N LEU A 10 23.25 -15.13 -16.78
CA LEU A 10 22.09 -14.25 -16.60
C LEU A 10 22.49 -12.97 -15.87
N ILE A 11 23.29 -13.08 -14.83
CA ILE A 11 23.82 -11.92 -14.10
C ILE A 11 24.68 -11.04 -15.02
N ASP A 12 25.61 -11.63 -15.76
CA ASP A 12 26.44 -10.88 -16.72
C ASP A 12 25.60 -10.08 -17.72
N ARG A 13 24.48 -10.66 -18.19
CA ARG A 13 23.55 -9.98 -19.09
C ARG A 13 22.75 -8.90 -18.39
N LEU A 14 22.26 -9.14 -17.18
CA LEU A 14 21.52 -8.15 -16.39
C LEU A 14 22.39 -6.91 -16.14
N THR A 15 23.63 -7.13 -15.71
CA THR A 15 24.64 -6.08 -15.49
C THR A 15 24.97 -5.36 -16.79
N ALA A 16 25.15 -6.08 -17.92
CA ALA A 16 25.43 -5.45 -19.21
C ALA A 16 24.28 -4.59 -19.73
N VAL A 17 23.02 -5.03 -19.60
CA VAL A 17 21.86 -4.23 -20.00
C VAL A 17 21.74 -2.98 -19.13
N THR A 18 21.97 -3.13 -17.82
CA THR A 18 21.96 -2.01 -16.86
C THR A 18 23.04 -0.98 -17.20
N ASP A 19 24.26 -1.44 -17.50
CA ASP A 19 25.38 -0.57 -17.89
C ASP A 19 25.08 0.17 -19.20
N ILE A 20 24.48 -0.50 -20.19
CA ILE A 20 24.04 0.13 -21.44
C ILE A 20 22.99 1.22 -21.16
N ASP A 21 21.97 0.94 -20.36
CA ASP A 21 20.92 1.92 -20.02
C ASP A 21 21.51 3.14 -19.30
N LYS A 22 22.27 2.93 -18.20
CA LYS A 22 22.87 4.01 -17.42
C LYS A 22 23.90 4.80 -18.22
N SER A 23 24.76 4.13 -19.01
CA SER A 23 25.72 4.81 -19.89
C SER A 23 25.04 5.64 -20.98
N THR A 24 23.95 5.12 -21.56
CA THR A 24 23.17 5.85 -22.58
C THR A 24 22.52 7.08 -21.97
N ARG A 25 21.90 6.96 -20.78
CA ARG A 25 21.32 8.09 -20.05
C ARG A 25 22.36 9.15 -19.73
N ALA A 26 23.49 8.75 -19.14
CA ALA A 26 24.57 9.67 -18.78
C ALA A 26 25.14 10.40 -20.00
N PHE A 27 25.30 9.71 -21.14
CA PHE A 27 25.74 10.33 -22.39
C PHE A 27 24.71 11.33 -22.95
N VAL A 28 23.43 10.93 -22.96
CA VAL A 28 22.35 11.80 -23.45
C VAL A 28 22.25 13.05 -22.57
N GLU A 29 22.23 12.89 -21.25
CA GLU A 29 22.09 13.98 -20.29
C GLU A 29 23.31 14.90 -20.28
N GLY A 30 24.51 14.34 -20.09
CA GLY A 30 25.72 15.12 -19.86
C GLY A 30 26.35 15.70 -21.11
N GLU A 31 26.25 15.02 -22.26
CA GLU A 31 26.95 15.43 -23.47
C GLU A 31 26.00 15.90 -24.57
N LEU A 32 24.94 15.13 -24.83
CA LEU A 32 24.14 15.34 -26.03
C LEU A 32 23.13 16.48 -25.86
N LEU A 33 22.47 16.58 -24.70
CA LEU A 33 21.60 17.71 -24.36
C LEU A 33 22.40 19.03 -24.30
N ALA A 34 23.56 19.04 -23.64
CA ALA A 34 24.40 20.24 -23.57
C ALA A 34 24.81 20.77 -24.96
N LYS A 35 25.12 19.88 -25.91
CA LYS A 35 25.42 20.28 -27.30
C LYS A 35 24.19 20.88 -27.99
N TYR A 36 22.99 20.33 -27.77
CA TYR A 36 21.77 20.91 -28.34
C TYR A 36 21.44 22.28 -27.76
N GLU A 37 21.64 22.49 -26.46
CA GLU A 37 21.44 23.79 -25.82
C GLU A 37 22.38 24.86 -26.41
N VAL A 38 23.65 24.50 -26.65
CA VAL A 38 24.61 25.38 -27.32
C VAL A 38 24.16 25.71 -28.75
N LEU A 39 23.75 24.70 -29.53
CA LEU A 39 23.27 24.90 -30.89
C LEU A 39 22.01 25.79 -30.93
N GLU A 40 21.11 25.64 -29.97
CA GLU A 40 19.92 26.47 -29.84
C GLU A 40 20.29 27.92 -29.52
N ALA A 41 21.18 28.14 -28.56
CA ALA A 41 21.68 29.46 -28.20
C ALA A 41 22.43 30.15 -29.37
N GLU A 42 23.24 29.41 -30.13
CA GLU A 42 23.93 29.92 -31.32
C GLU A 42 22.93 30.26 -32.45
N SER A 43 21.88 29.45 -32.61
CA SER A 43 20.84 29.68 -33.62
C SER A 43 19.93 30.86 -33.29
N ALA A 44 19.89 31.32 -32.03
CA ALA A 44 19.10 32.48 -31.61
C ALA A 44 19.73 33.84 -32.01
N GLY A 45 20.93 33.85 -32.62
CA GLY A 45 21.60 35.07 -33.10
C GLY A 45 21.07 35.60 -34.44
N ASP A 46 21.23 36.93 -34.66
CA ASP A 46 20.77 37.88 -35.71
C ASP A 46 20.17 37.43 -37.07
N TYR A 47 20.34 36.18 -37.51
CA TYR A 47 19.78 35.64 -38.76
C TYR A 47 19.11 34.27 -38.63
N GLY A 48 19.03 33.69 -37.43
CA GLY A 48 18.29 32.45 -37.21
C GLY A 48 16.78 32.68 -37.28
N PRO A 49 15.99 31.71 -37.81
CA PRO A 49 14.54 31.77 -37.67
C PRO A 49 14.21 31.89 -36.19
N SER A 50 13.41 32.88 -35.81
CA SER A 50 13.01 33.16 -34.43
C SER A 50 12.45 31.88 -33.78
N GLY A 51 13.29 31.17 -33.02
CA GLY A 51 12.99 29.88 -32.43
C GLY A 51 12.76 28.77 -33.46
N ASN A 52 13.66 27.79 -33.53
CA ASN A 52 13.31 26.46 -34.03
C ASN A 52 13.25 25.45 -32.86
N PRO A 53 12.38 25.68 -31.83
CA PRO A 53 12.24 24.76 -30.70
C PRO A 53 11.87 23.35 -31.17
N GLY A 54 11.26 23.21 -32.36
CA GLY A 54 10.92 21.92 -32.95
C GLY A 54 12.14 21.02 -33.27
N TYR A 55 13.33 21.58 -33.52
CA TYR A 55 14.51 20.76 -33.78
C TYR A 55 15.07 20.15 -32.48
N THR A 56 15.29 20.98 -31.45
CA THR A 56 15.75 20.50 -30.13
C THR A 56 14.72 19.57 -29.49
N GLN A 57 13.44 19.96 -29.49
CA GLN A 57 12.35 19.12 -28.95
C GLN A 57 12.20 17.81 -29.74
N GLY A 58 12.38 17.84 -31.06
CA GLY A 58 12.34 16.63 -31.90
C GLY A 58 13.45 15.63 -31.55
N HIS A 59 14.69 16.10 -31.41
CA HIS A 59 15.81 15.21 -31.02
C HIS A 59 15.67 14.71 -29.59
N ARG A 60 15.29 15.59 -28.66
CA ARG A 60 14.99 15.22 -27.27
C ARG A 60 13.90 14.16 -27.19
N GLY A 61 12.83 14.29 -27.98
CA GLY A 61 11.78 13.30 -28.11
C GLY A 61 12.27 11.93 -28.62
N ILE A 62 13.15 11.91 -29.63
CA ILE A 62 13.73 10.65 -30.14
C ILE A 62 14.58 9.96 -29.05
N MET A 63 15.43 10.72 -28.34
CA MET A 63 16.27 10.19 -27.27
C MET A 63 15.43 9.67 -26.10
N SER A 64 14.44 10.44 -25.66
CA SER A 64 13.47 10.01 -24.65
C SER A 64 12.73 8.73 -25.07
N GLY A 65 12.31 8.63 -26.33
CA GLY A 65 11.68 7.43 -26.86
C GLY A 65 12.59 6.20 -26.81
N SER A 66 13.90 6.37 -27.05
CA SER A 66 14.89 5.29 -26.93
C SER A 66 15.19 4.87 -25.49
N LEU A 67 14.76 5.65 -24.50
CA LEU A 67 14.94 5.37 -23.07
C LEU A 67 13.61 5.03 -22.38
N SER A 68 12.57 4.73 -23.18
CA SER A 68 11.22 4.42 -22.70
C SER A 68 11.14 3.04 -22.03
N ALA A 69 10.17 2.89 -21.13
CA ALA A 69 9.86 1.63 -20.46
C ALA A 69 9.63 0.48 -21.44
N ASP A 70 8.91 0.73 -22.55
CA ASP A 70 8.60 -0.28 -23.56
C ASP A 70 9.87 -0.84 -24.21
N LEU A 71 10.83 0.02 -24.55
CA LEU A 71 12.08 -0.45 -25.17
C LEU A 71 12.94 -1.21 -24.16
N LEU A 72 12.99 -0.75 -22.91
CA LEU A 72 13.67 -1.47 -21.83
C LEU A 72 13.06 -2.87 -21.62
N GLN A 73 11.72 -2.99 -21.60
CA GLN A 73 11.06 -4.28 -21.53
C GLN A 73 11.45 -5.18 -22.70
N VAL A 74 11.51 -4.67 -23.94
CA VAL A 74 11.92 -5.45 -25.11
C VAL A 74 13.34 -6.03 -24.95
N VAL A 75 14.25 -5.27 -24.35
CA VAL A 75 15.63 -5.74 -24.08
C VAL A 75 15.66 -6.76 -22.93
N LEU A 76 14.78 -6.62 -21.93
CA LEU A 76 14.72 -7.50 -20.76
C LEU A 76 13.92 -8.80 -20.99
N ILE A 77 12.99 -8.84 -21.96
CA ILE A 77 12.18 -10.05 -22.25
C ILE A 77 13.06 -11.28 -22.54
N PRO A 78 14.09 -11.23 -23.41
CA PRO A 78 14.97 -12.37 -23.63
C PRO A 78 15.68 -12.84 -22.35
N LEU A 79 16.07 -11.90 -21.48
CA LEU A 79 16.67 -12.21 -20.18
C LEU A 79 15.66 -12.93 -19.27
N LEU A 80 14.42 -12.43 -19.19
CA LEU A 80 13.34 -13.07 -18.43
C LEU A 80 12.97 -14.47 -18.96
N MET A 81 12.98 -14.66 -20.29
CA MET A 81 12.74 -15.98 -20.88
C MET A 81 13.85 -16.98 -20.54
N ASP A 82 15.11 -16.53 -20.56
CA ASP A 82 16.24 -17.37 -20.20
C ASP A 82 16.30 -17.63 -18.69
N ALA A 83 15.94 -16.64 -17.87
CA ALA A 83 15.71 -16.80 -16.44
C ALA A 83 14.62 -17.84 -16.15
N GLY A 84 13.50 -17.80 -16.90
CA GLY A 84 12.44 -18.80 -16.80
C GLY A 84 12.94 -20.23 -17.08
N LYS A 85 13.88 -20.41 -18.00
CA LYS A 85 14.50 -21.73 -18.24
C LYS A 85 15.38 -22.19 -17.08
N VAL A 86 16.05 -21.26 -16.40
CA VAL A 86 16.90 -21.55 -15.23
C VAL A 86 16.06 -21.85 -14.00
N SER A 87 15.00 -21.08 -13.76
CA SER A 87 14.10 -21.27 -12.62
C SER A 87 13.11 -22.43 -12.82
N GLY A 88 13.01 -22.98 -14.03
CA GLY A 88 12.02 -24.02 -14.36
C GLY A 88 10.61 -23.47 -14.50
N SER A 89 10.47 -22.16 -14.70
CA SER A 89 9.19 -21.49 -14.95
C SER A 89 8.50 -22.07 -16.20
N PRO A 90 7.20 -22.39 -16.13
CA PRO A 90 6.39 -22.70 -17.32
C PRO A 90 5.88 -21.42 -18.02
N GLY A 91 6.39 -20.24 -17.65
CA GLY A 91 6.07 -18.96 -18.28
C GLY A 91 6.47 -18.90 -19.75
N THR A 92 5.86 -17.96 -20.48
CA THR A 92 6.15 -17.71 -21.90
C THR A 92 6.34 -16.22 -22.14
N ALA A 93 6.88 -15.84 -23.30
CA ALA A 93 7.03 -14.43 -23.68
C ALA A 93 5.72 -13.63 -23.63
N ASN A 94 4.57 -14.29 -23.75
CA ASN A 94 3.24 -13.66 -23.69
C ASN A 94 2.73 -13.48 -22.25
N ASN A 95 3.46 -13.97 -21.25
CA ASN A 95 3.12 -13.81 -19.83
C ASN A 95 4.36 -13.35 -19.05
N ILE A 96 4.77 -12.11 -19.35
CA ILE A 96 5.92 -11.45 -18.73
C ILE A 96 5.74 -11.34 -17.21
N ILE A 97 4.52 -11.07 -16.74
CA ILE A 97 4.21 -10.97 -15.30
C ILE A 97 4.57 -12.26 -14.58
N ARG A 98 4.22 -13.42 -15.14
CA ARG A 98 4.60 -14.72 -14.58
C ARG A 98 6.11 -14.93 -14.60
N LEU A 99 6.78 -14.66 -15.73
CA LEU A 99 8.23 -14.81 -15.83
C LEU A 99 8.96 -13.91 -14.82
N ARG A 100 8.49 -12.68 -14.63
CA ARG A 100 8.97 -11.75 -13.62
C ARG A 100 8.80 -12.31 -12.21
N ASN A 101 7.61 -12.77 -11.85
CA ASN A 101 7.35 -13.32 -10.51
C ASN A 101 8.20 -14.57 -10.25
N ASP A 102 8.30 -15.48 -11.23
CA ASP A 102 9.11 -16.69 -11.10
C ASP A 102 10.62 -16.37 -11.01
N PHE A 103 11.07 -15.30 -11.67
CA PHE A 103 12.45 -14.80 -11.55
C PHE A 103 12.71 -14.17 -10.18
N PHE A 104 11.78 -13.36 -9.69
CA PHE A 104 11.83 -12.79 -8.34
C PHE A 104 11.89 -13.89 -7.27
N ASP A 105 11.01 -14.89 -7.36
CA ASP A 105 10.99 -16.02 -6.43
C ASP A 105 12.27 -16.86 -6.50
N TYR A 106 12.80 -17.09 -7.70
CA TYR A 106 14.07 -17.78 -7.86
C TYR A 106 15.21 -17.01 -7.17
N MET A 107 15.29 -15.69 -7.39
CA MET A 107 16.30 -14.85 -6.74
C MET A 107 16.19 -14.87 -5.22
N ARG A 108 14.96 -14.80 -4.70
CA ARG A 108 14.65 -14.79 -3.27
C ARG A 108 14.94 -16.12 -2.58
N LEU A 109 14.57 -17.25 -3.19
CA LEU A 109 14.59 -18.58 -2.59
C LEU A 109 15.90 -19.34 -2.80
N ASP A 110 16.75 -18.91 -3.74
CA ASP A 110 18.02 -19.58 -3.99
C ASP A 110 18.92 -19.55 -2.74
N ALA A 111 19.69 -20.63 -2.53
CA ALA A 111 20.55 -20.78 -1.35
C ALA A 111 21.62 -19.70 -1.21
N THR A 112 21.98 -19.02 -2.31
CA THR A 112 22.93 -17.90 -2.32
C THR A 112 22.30 -16.55 -2.02
N LEU A 113 20.96 -16.47 -1.91
CA LEU A 113 20.18 -15.25 -1.72
C LEU A 113 20.60 -14.18 -2.73
N ASN A 114 20.19 -14.36 -3.98
CA ASN A 114 20.52 -13.47 -5.08
C ASN A 114 19.79 -12.13 -4.91
N ARG A 115 20.51 -11.12 -4.41
CA ARG A 115 19.98 -9.80 -4.05
C ARG A 115 20.75 -8.72 -4.79
N VAL A 116 20.01 -7.81 -5.43
CA VAL A 116 20.58 -6.60 -6.05
C VAL A 116 20.72 -5.49 -5.02
N GLN A 117 21.38 -4.40 -5.40
CA GLN A 117 21.54 -3.26 -4.51
C GLN A 117 20.18 -2.63 -4.19
N SER A 118 19.94 -2.39 -2.89
CA SER A 118 18.78 -1.65 -2.41
C SER A 118 18.93 -0.15 -2.69
N ARG A 119 17.81 0.50 -3.01
CA ARG A 119 17.70 1.97 -3.08
C ARG A 119 17.77 2.64 -1.71
N VAL A 120 17.56 1.85 -0.63
CA VAL A 120 17.51 2.32 0.76
C VAL A 120 16.45 3.42 0.89
N MET A 121 15.22 3.07 0.52
CA MET A 121 14.09 4.01 0.55
C MET A 121 13.74 4.38 1.99
N THR A 122 13.59 5.68 2.24
CA THR A 122 13.01 6.22 3.47
C THR A 122 11.58 6.64 3.19
N TYR A 123 10.65 6.04 3.93
CA TYR A 123 9.23 6.28 3.80
C TYR A 123 8.76 7.32 4.82
N GLY A 124 8.36 8.51 4.36
CA GLY A 124 7.77 9.53 5.23
C GLY A 124 6.42 9.12 5.81
N ALA A 125 6.15 9.47 7.06
CA ALA A 125 4.80 9.37 7.62
C ALA A 125 3.90 10.47 7.04
N ALA A 126 2.60 10.20 6.92
CA ALA A 126 1.63 11.22 6.54
C ALA A 126 1.52 12.25 7.68
N ALA A 127 1.86 13.50 7.38
CA ALA A 127 1.74 14.62 8.29
C ALA A 127 0.47 15.42 7.93
N PRO A 128 -0.48 15.58 8.87
CA PRO A 128 -1.66 16.39 8.61
C PRO A 128 -1.27 17.86 8.43
N GLY A 129 -1.96 18.55 7.52
CA GLY A 129 -1.93 20.00 7.40
C GLY A 129 -2.75 20.68 8.49
N ALA A 130 -3.35 21.81 8.15
CA ALA A 130 -4.31 22.51 9.02
C ALA A 130 -5.71 21.88 8.92
N ASN A 131 -5.80 20.57 9.14
CA ASN A 131 -7.02 19.79 8.89
C ASN A 131 -8.07 20.06 9.97
N THR A 132 -9.33 20.04 9.54
CA THR A 132 -10.48 20.04 10.45
C THR A 132 -10.79 18.63 10.95
N GLY A 133 -10.73 17.63 10.07
CA GLY A 133 -10.89 16.23 10.43
C GLY A 133 -9.70 15.68 11.22
N ASP A 134 -10.00 14.77 12.14
CA ASP A 134 -9.03 14.12 13.03
C ASP A 134 -8.76 12.65 12.64
N GLY A 135 -8.99 12.31 11.37
CA GLY A 135 -8.64 11.00 10.84
C GLY A 135 -7.15 10.85 10.54
N ASP A 136 -6.78 9.70 10.00
CA ASP A 136 -5.38 9.28 9.91
C ASP A 136 -5.11 8.48 8.62
N VAL A 137 -3.86 8.54 8.17
CA VAL A 137 -3.36 7.83 6.99
C VAL A 137 -2.13 7.02 7.39
N VAL A 138 -2.24 5.71 7.28
CA VAL A 138 -1.11 4.80 7.51
C VAL A 138 -0.76 4.09 6.22
N ARG A 139 0.52 3.73 6.10
CA ARG A 139 1.10 3.14 4.90
C ARG A 139 1.84 1.85 5.24
N LEU A 140 1.61 0.83 4.43
CA LEU A 140 2.42 -0.37 4.38
C LEU A 140 3.52 -0.18 3.34
N THR A 141 4.75 -0.41 3.77
CA THR A 141 5.99 -0.14 3.01
C THR A 141 6.79 -1.41 2.71
N VAL A 142 6.27 -2.57 3.09
CA VAL A 142 6.94 -3.87 2.91
C VAL A 142 6.01 -4.86 2.22
N ASP A 143 6.61 -5.77 1.46
CA ASP A 143 5.92 -6.83 0.75
C ASP A 143 5.66 -8.08 1.59
N GLU A 144 5.06 -9.11 1.00
CA GLU A 144 4.76 -10.38 1.68
C GLU A 144 6.01 -11.14 2.15
N HIS A 145 7.19 -10.77 1.65
CA HIS A 145 8.46 -11.41 1.92
C HIS A 145 9.38 -10.57 2.83
N GLY A 146 8.94 -9.37 3.22
CA GLY A 146 9.69 -8.46 4.07
C GLY A 146 10.74 -7.63 3.35
N PHE A 147 10.64 -7.49 2.02
CA PHE A 147 11.40 -6.49 1.28
C PHE A 147 10.66 -5.15 1.28
N ASP A 148 11.41 -4.06 1.27
CA ASP A 148 10.84 -2.72 1.13
C ASP A 148 10.22 -2.56 -0.27
N LEU A 149 9.11 -1.83 -0.37
CA LEU A 149 8.42 -1.53 -1.62
C LEU A 149 9.17 -0.46 -2.44
N GLU A 150 10.31 -0.84 -2.99
CA GLU A 150 11.25 0.07 -3.65
C GLU A 150 10.82 0.60 -5.02
N ALA A 151 9.66 0.17 -5.56
CA ALA A 151 9.12 0.73 -6.81
C ALA A 151 8.44 2.10 -6.63
N VAL A 152 8.37 2.61 -5.39
CA VAL A 152 7.86 3.95 -5.07
C VAL A 152 8.73 5.05 -5.68
N THR A 153 8.10 6.16 -6.07
CA THR A 153 8.77 7.37 -6.53
C THR A 153 9.27 8.18 -5.32
N SER A 154 10.55 8.55 -5.33
CA SER A 154 11.15 9.39 -4.29
C SER A 154 10.73 10.85 -4.50
N GLU A 155 9.67 11.28 -3.81
CA GLU A 155 9.08 12.60 -3.96
C GLU A 155 8.26 13.03 -2.74
N GLN A 156 7.86 14.30 -2.71
CA GLN A 156 6.77 14.75 -1.84
C GLN A 156 5.43 14.47 -2.53
N LYS A 157 4.51 13.84 -1.78
CA LYS A 157 3.14 13.59 -2.18
C LYS A 157 2.18 14.35 -1.27
N THR A 158 1.07 14.79 -1.82
CA THR A 158 -0.01 15.46 -1.09
C THR A 158 -1.30 14.68 -1.26
N ILE A 159 -1.99 14.38 -0.16
CA ILE A 159 -3.26 13.67 -0.16
C ILE A 159 -4.35 14.64 0.26
N ILE A 160 -5.33 14.93 -0.59
CA ILE A 160 -6.30 16.02 -0.38
C ILE A 160 -7.73 15.49 -0.43
N CYS A 161 -8.56 15.88 0.53
CA CYS A 161 -9.99 15.56 0.54
C CYS A 161 -10.72 16.33 -0.57
N ARG A 162 -11.33 15.59 -1.51
CA ARG A 162 -12.07 16.16 -2.65
C ARG A 162 -13.57 15.99 -2.54
N GLU A 163 -14.03 14.92 -1.91
CA GLU A 163 -15.45 14.72 -1.63
C GLU A 163 -15.65 14.55 -0.13
N ASP A 164 -16.17 15.60 0.50
CA ASP A 164 -16.60 15.56 1.90
C ASP A 164 -18.08 15.20 2.04
N GLN A 165 -18.54 15.12 3.30
CA GLN A 165 -19.93 14.81 3.66
C GLN A 165 -20.98 15.75 3.03
N THR A 166 -20.59 16.92 2.53
CA THR A 166 -21.49 17.92 1.94
C THR A 166 -21.51 17.88 0.41
N LEU A 167 -20.44 17.39 -0.22
CA LEU A 167 -20.21 17.48 -1.66
C LEU A 167 -20.38 16.17 -2.43
N GLY A 168 -20.58 15.04 -1.75
CA GLY A 168 -20.98 13.81 -2.44
C GLY A 168 -20.65 12.52 -1.71
N SER A 169 -19.69 12.53 -0.79
CA SER A 169 -19.45 11.39 0.08
C SER A 169 -20.38 11.43 1.29
N ARG A 170 -20.56 10.27 1.93
CA ARG A 170 -21.24 10.20 3.22
C ARG A 170 -20.20 10.42 4.31
N ARG A 171 -20.61 10.99 5.45
CA ARG A 171 -19.76 11.12 6.65
C ARG A 171 -19.05 9.79 6.93
N GLY A 172 -17.72 9.81 7.04
CA GLY A 172 -16.89 8.62 7.26
C GLY A 172 -16.53 7.83 6.00
N ALA A 173 -16.91 8.30 4.81
CA ALA A 173 -16.59 7.69 3.51
C ALA A 173 -15.97 8.72 2.54
N GLU A 174 -15.28 9.72 3.08
CA GLU A 174 -14.68 10.81 2.31
C GLU A 174 -13.73 10.28 1.22
N LEU A 175 -13.72 10.96 0.07
CA LEU A 175 -12.84 10.63 -1.05
C LEU A 175 -11.66 11.58 -1.06
N PHE A 176 -10.46 11.01 -1.02
CA PHE A 176 -9.21 11.73 -1.14
C PHE A 176 -8.58 11.45 -2.49
N GLU A 177 -7.77 12.39 -2.94
CA GLU A 177 -6.86 12.20 -4.07
C GLU A 177 -5.43 12.32 -3.57
N ILE A 178 -4.57 11.36 -3.94
CA ILE A 178 -3.12 11.48 -3.78
C ILE A 178 -2.52 12.08 -5.05
N HIS A 179 -1.73 13.12 -4.85
CA HIS A 179 -1.06 13.93 -5.86
C HIS A 179 0.45 13.74 -5.72
N GLY A 180 1.11 13.28 -6.78
CA GLY A 180 2.56 13.30 -6.92
C GLY A 180 3.07 14.65 -7.41
N THR A 181 4.38 14.87 -7.30
CA THR A 181 5.06 16.01 -7.92
C THR A 181 5.02 15.87 -9.46
N GLU A 182 5.08 16.98 -10.18
CA GLU A 182 5.12 17.00 -11.65
C GLU A 182 6.26 16.08 -12.16
N PRO A 183 6.00 15.27 -13.20
CA PRO A 183 6.99 14.32 -13.69
C PRO A 183 8.05 15.04 -14.48
N SER A 184 9.13 14.32 -14.77
CA SER A 184 10.08 14.86 -15.73
C SER A 184 9.43 15.06 -17.09
N GLN A 185 9.91 16.07 -17.81
CA GLN A 185 9.47 16.36 -19.17
C GLN A 185 9.62 15.13 -20.08
N ASP A 186 10.59 14.26 -19.80
CA ASP A 186 10.89 13.11 -20.61
C ASP A 186 11.63 11.97 -19.89
N ASN A 187 11.85 10.86 -20.60
CA ASN A 187 12.47 9.65 -20.04
C ASN A 187 14.00 9.77 -19.89
N ILE A 188 14.62 10.92 -20.15
CA ILE A 188 16.08 11.06 -20.00
C ILE A 188 16.44 11.09 -18.51
N ASN A 189 15.69 11.88 -17.73
CA ASN A 189 15.92 12.13 -16.30
C ASN A 189 15.09 11.20 -15.40
N LEU A 190 15.11 9.91 -15.72
CA LEU A 190 14.24 8.93 -15.11
C LEU A 190 14.57 8.78 -13.60
N PHE A 191 13.54 8.91 -12.75
CA PHE A 191 13.58 8.98 -11.28
C PHE A 191 14.17 10.24 -10.63
N ILE A 192 14.54 11.27 -11.39
CA ILE A 192 14.98 12.56 -10.80
C ILE A 192 13.77 13.42 -10.39
N GLN A 193 12.58 13.14 -10.91
CA GLN A 193 11.37 13.96 -10.72
C GLN A 193 10.11 13.10 -10.54
N GLY A 194 9.01 13.75 -10.12
CA GLY A 194 7.85 13.13 -9.49
C GLY A 194 7.05 12.15 -10.36
N SER A 195 6.06 11.50 -9.74
CA SER A 195 5.26 10.47 -10.38
C SER A 195 4.14 11.02 -11.27
N ALA A 196 3.81 12.31 -11.16
CA ALA A 196 2.56 12.87 -11.68
C ALA A 196 1.30 12.15 -11.19
N LEU A 197 1.41 11.36 -10.12
CA LEU A 197 0.32 10.51 -9.66
C LEU A 197 -0.90 11.37 -9.35
N ILE A 198 -2.05 10.99 -9.88
CA ILE A 198 -3.34 11.48 -9.43
C ILE A 198 -4.22 10.25 -9.29
N GLN A 199 -4.48 9.84 -8.06
CA GLN A 199 -5.28 8.65 -7.78
C GLN A 199 -6.22 8.88 -6.60
N SER A 200 -7.44 8.38 -6.71
CA SER A 200 -8.41 8.48 -5.62
C SER A 200 -8.24 7.33 -4.62
N MET A 201 -8.38 7.64 -3.34
CA MET A 201 -8.42 6.70 -2.22
C MET A 201 -9.61 7.06 -1.33
N ARG A 202 -10.33 6.05 -0.84
CA ARG A 202 -11.53 6.29 -0.02
C ARG A 202 -11.24 5.96 1.43
N VAL A 203 -11.78 6.78 2.33
CA VAL A 203 -11.80 6.48 3.76
C VAL A 203 -12.52 5.16 3.98
N ARG A 204 -11.91 4.28 4.78
CA ARG A 204 -12.44 2.96 5.10
C ARG A 204 -13.37 3.04 6.32
N HIS A 205 -14.46 2.29 6.28
CA HIS A 205 -15.51 2.36 7.31
C HIS A 205 -16.24 1.03 7.54
N ALA A 206 -16.89 0.89 8.70
CA ALA A 206 -17.66 -0.29 9.08
C ALA A 206 -19.07 -0.39 8.44
N GLY A 207 -19.51 0.64 7.72
CA GLY A 207 -20.83 0.66 7.04
C GLY A 207 -20.93 -0.13 5.74
N SER A 208 -22.00 0.12 4.97
CA SER A 208 -22.21 -0.43 3.62
C SER A 208 -21.87 0.58 2.52
N GLY A 209 -21.41 0.09 1.36
CA GLY A 209 -21.08 0.90 0.18
C GLY A 209 -19.58 0.91 -0.17
N ASP A 210 -19.15 1.89 -0.95
CA ASP A 210 -17.74 2.02 -1.33
C ASP A 210 -16.89 2.37 -0.11
N GLY A 211 -15.79 1.66 0.11
CA GLY A 211 -14.92 1.84 1.30
C GLY A 211 -15.30 0.94 2.48
N GLN A 212 -16.35 0.12 2.33
CA GLN A 212 -16.82 -0.77 3.38
C GLN A 212 -15.79 -1.80 3.84
N SER A 213 -15.99 -2.20 5.10
CA SER A 213 -15.46 -3.43 5.66
C SER A 213 -15.97 -4.65 4.89
N LEU A 214 -15.13 -5.67 4.78
CA LEU A 214 -15.46 -6.98 4.22
C LEU A 214 -16.22 -7.86 5.22
N MET A 215 -16.30 -7.43 6.48
CA MET A 215 -17.10 -8.07 7.52
C MET A 215 -18.54 -7.59 7.49
N THR A 216 -19.45 -8.45 7.93
CA THR A 216 -20.87 -8.09 8.15
C THR A 216 -21.08 -7.54 9.56
N ASN A 217 -22.04 -6.62 9.72
CA ASN A 217 -22.34 -5.94 10.98
C ASN A 217 -21.08 -5.44 11.74
N SER A 218 -20.17 -4.82 10.99
CA SER A 218 -18.85 -4.36 11.45
C SER A 218 -18.91 -3.23 12.49
N SER A 219 -20.00 -2.47 12.50
CA SER A 219 -20.24 -1.40 13.48
C SER A 219 -21.29 -1.78 14.51
N PHE A 220 -21.80 -3.02 14.53
CA PHE A 220 -22.84 -3.47 15.48
C PHE A 220 -24.20 -2.74 15.40
N ASP A 221 -24.45 -2.04 14.29
CA ASP A 221 -25.69 -1.28 14.03
C ASP A 221 -26.90 -2.16 13.69
N GLU A 222 -26.68 -3.42 13.30
CA GLU A 222 -27.79 -4.35 13.15
C GLU A 222 -28.34 -4.68 14.55
N ALA A 223 -29.44 -4.01 14.89
CA ALA A 223 -30.10 -4.18 16.18
C ALA A 223 -30.33 -5.67 16.48
N LEU A 224 -30.10 -6.05 17.74
CA LEU A 224 -30.70 -7.23 18.33
C LEU A 224 -32.19 -7.19 18.03
N ILE A 225 -32.66 -8.02 17.10
CA ILE A 225 -34.06 -8.02 16.66
C ILE A 225 -34.94 -8.11 17.91
N VAL A 226 -35.96 -7.24 18.03
CA VAL A 226 -36.90 -7.28 19.15
C VAL A 226 -37.49 -8.70 19.28
N GLY A 227 -37.13 -9.39 20.37
CA GLY A 227 -37.54 -10.78 20.63
C GLY A 227 -36.48 -11.86 20.36
N VAL A 228 -35.30 -11.48 19.85
CA VAL A 228 -34.08 -12.30 19.88
C VAL A 228 -33.39 -12.05 21.23
N PRO A 229 -32.95 -13.09 21.95
CA PRO A 229 -32.25 -12.92 23.23
C PRO A 229 -31.06 -11.96 23.08
N ALA A 230 -30.71 -11.24 24.14
CA ALA A 230 -29.59 -10.31 24.20
C ALA A 230 -28.20 -11.00 24.10
N ASP A 231 -28.18 -12.24 23.64
CA ASP A 231 -27.10 -13.21 23.79
C ASP A 231 -26.38 -13.48 22.45
N THR A 232 -26.77 -12.81 21.36
CA THR A 232 -26.20 -13.03 20.02
C THR A 232 -25.99 -11.73 19.27
N VAL A 233 -24.75 -11.37 18.94
CA VAL A 233 -24.43 -10.24 18.06
C VAL A 233 -24.73 -10.64 16.61
N PRO A 234 -25.68 -9.99 15.90
CA PRO A 234 -26.02 -10.38 14.52
C PRO A 234 -24.81 -10.38 13.60
N GLY A 235 -24.67 -11.41 12.76
CA GLY A 235 -23.51 -11.59 11.88
C GLY A 235 -22.27 -12.17 12.56
N TRP A 236 -22.28 -12.36 13.89
CA TRP A 236 -21.16 -12.91 14.67
C TRP A 236 -21.59 -14.16 15.43
N GLU A 237 -20.69 -15.12 15.53
CA GLU A 237 -20.85 -16.30 16.39
C GLU A 237 -20.20 -16.00 17.75
N THR A 238 -20.94 -16.22 18.84
CA THR A 238 -20.41 -16.05 20.21
C THR A 238 -19.90 -17.38 20.73
N LEU A 239 -18.60 -17.46 20.99
CA LEU A 239 -17.92 -18.66 21.50
C LEU A 239 -17.89 -18.69 23.03
N ILE A 240 -17.77 -17.52 23.67
CA ILE A 240 -17.72 -17.35 25.14
C ILE A 240 -18.44 -16.06 25.52
N GLY A 241 -19.15 -16.06 26.66
CA GLY A 241 -19.46 -14.85 27.43
C GLY A 241 -20.53 -13.94 26.85
N ASP A 242 -21.73 -14.47 26.61
CA ASP A 242 -22.88 -13.73 26.06
C ASP A 242 -23.59 -12.83 27.08
N ALA A 243 -23.68 -13.25 28.35
CA ALA A 243 -24.48 -12.58 29.38
C ALA A 243 -24.03 -11.15 29.76
N GLY A 244 -22.85 -10.71 29.30
CA GLY A 244 -22.29 -9.38 29.55
C GLY A 244 -22.28 -8.44 28.35
N LEU A 245 -22.68 -8.92 27.17
CA LEU A 245 -22.68 -8.15 25.92
C LEU A 245 -23.96 -7.35 25.76
N THR A 246 -23.84 -6.07 25.44
CA THR A 246 -24.98 -5.18 25.16
C THR A 246 -24.66 -4.21 24.03
N LEU A 247 -25.70 -3.58 23.46
CA LEU A 247 -25.54 -2.47 22.52
C LEU A 247 -25.61 -1.14 23.27
N ASN A 248 -24.70 -0.21 22.95
CA ASN A 248 -24.61 1.09 23.61
C ASN A 248 -24.64 2.23 22.58
N SER A 249 -25.48 3.23 22.81
CA SER A 249 -25.66 4.39 21.92
C SER A 249 -24.51 5.39 21.94
N ASP A 250 -23.55 5.26 22.85
CA ASP A 250 -22.30 6.01 22.82
C ASP A 250 -21.38 5.36 21.78
N ILE A 251 -21.36 5.95 20.59
CA ILE A 251 -20.64 5.45 19.41
C ILE A 251 -19.41 6.31 19.12
N PHE A 252 -18.49 5.78 18.31
CA PHE A 252 -17.40 6.56 17.75
C PHE A 252 -17.90 7.44 16.61
N ILE A 253 -18.49 6.82 15.58
CA ILE A 253 -19.09 7.51 14.44
C ILE A 253 -20.16 6.63 13.82
N ALA A 254 -21.27 7.22 13.39
CA ALA A 254 -22.26 6.48 12.62
C ALA A 254 -21.68 6.06 11.27
N PRO A 255 -21.92 4.82 10.82
CA PRO A 255 -21.52 4.41 9.50
C PRO A 255 -22.18 5.23 8.38
N PRO A 256 -21.52 5.32 7.22
CA PRO A 256 -22.03 6.02 6.05
C PRO A 256 -23.49 5.71 5.67
N GLY A 257 -24.38 6.65 5.95
CA GLY A 257 -25.80 6.58 5.57
C GLY A 257 -26.73 6.04 6.66
N VAL A 258 -26.20 5.80 7.85
CA VAL A 258 -26.96 5.55 9.08
C VAL A 258 -26.97 6.83 9.91
N GLN A 259 -28.04 7.08 10.67
CA GLN A 259 -28.07 8.21 11.61
C GLN A 259 -27.43 7.81 12.94
N ASP A 260 -26.74 8.75 13.60
CA ASP A 260 -26.12 8.51 14.92
C ASP A 260 -27.11 7.94 15.97
N VAL A 261 -28.41 8.25 15.86
CA VAL A 261 -29.45 7.73 16.76
C VAL A 261 -29.83 6.27 16.52
N ASP A 262 -29.48 5.74 15.35
CA ASP A 262 -29.77 4.37 14.91
C ASP A 262 -28.50 3.49 14.95
N SER A 263 -27.37 4.03 15.43
CA SER A 263 -26.09 3.33 15.51
C SER A 263 -25.73 2.94 16.94
N PHE A 264 -24.96 1.86 17.08
CA PHE A 264 -24.61 1.28 18.38
C PHE A 264 -23.16 0.80 18.41
N SER A 265 -22.49 0.96 19.54
CA SER A 265 -21.25 0.25 19.86
C SER A 265 -21.57 -1.06 20.58
N LEU A 266 -20.66 -2.04 20.48
CA LEU A 266 -20.69 -3.23 21.32
C LEU A 266 -20.08 -2.90 22.69
N ASP A 267 -20.85 -3.05 23.77
CA ASP A 267 -20.40 -2.85 25.13
C ASP A 267 -20.33 -4.18 25.89
N SER A 268 -19.27 -4.37 26.67
CA SER A 268 -19.13 -5.54 27.54
C SER A 268 -18.73 -5.17 28.96
N VAL A 269 -19.36 -5.85 29.92
CA VAL A 269 -19.03 -5.83 31.36
C VAL A 269 -18.39 -7.14 31.86
N GLY A 270 -18.08 -8.07 30.95
CA GLY A 270 -17.35 -9.30 31.27
C GLY A 270 -16.50 -9.83 30.11
N ASP A 271 -15.86 -10.97 30.34
CA ASP A 271 -15.14 -11.70 29.30
C ASP A 271 -16.10 -12.13 28.19
N PHE A 272 -15.66 -12.03 26.94
CA PHE A 272 -16.39 -12.54 25.78
C PHE A 272 -15.43 -12.94 24.66
N HIS A 273 -15.95 -13.75 23.73
CA HIS A 273 -15.26 -14.11 22.50
C HIS A 273 -16.29 -14.24 21.38
N ILE A 274 -16.18 -13.36 20.39
CA ILE A 274 -16.99 -13.42 19.17
C ILE A 274 -16.10 -13.65 17.95
N VAL A 275 -16.64 -14.39 16.97
CA VAL A 275 -15.95 -14.73 15.72
C VAL A 275 -16.86 -14.50 14.52
N GLN A 276 -16.28 -14.06 13.41
CA GLN A 276 -16.93 -14.03 12.11
C GLN A 276 -16.03 -14.70 11.08
N SER A 277 -16.55 -15.75 10.46
CA SER A 277 -15.92 -16.38 9.30
C SER A 277 -16.15 -15.52 8.07
N ILE A 278 -15.07 -15.08 7.44
CA ILE A 278 -15.12 -14.20 6.27
C ILE A 278 -15.49 -15.00 5.01
N GLU A 279 -15.15 -16.29 4.97
CA GLU A 279 -15.53 -17.18 3.88
C GLU A 279 -17.04 -17.40 3.82
N ASP A 280 -17.70 -17.45 4.98
CA ASP A 280 -19.16 -17.53 5.08
C ASP A 280 -19.84 -16.23 4.60
N ALA A 281 -19.11 -15.10 4.63
CA ALA A 281 -19.52 -13.84 4.02
C ALA A 281 -19.27 -13.79 2.49
N GLY A 282 -18.73 -14.87 1.90
CA GLY A 282 -18.53 -15.01 0.45
C GLY A 282 -17.28 -14.31 -0.10
N PHE A 283 -16.34 -13.96 0.78
CA PHE A 283 -15.11 -13.28 0.38
C PHE A 283 -13.96 -14.27 0.15
N THR A 284 -13.12 -13.98 -0.85
CA THR A 284 -11.86 -14.70 -1.12
C THR A 284 -10.73 -13.68 -1.23
N ALA A 285 -9.70 -13.83 -0.40
CA ALA A 285 -8.58 -12.89 -0.39
C ALA A 285 -7.78 -12.95 -1.71
N ASN A 286 -7.55 -11.78 -2.30
CA ASN A 286 -6.55 -11.65 -3.36
C ASN A 286 -5.15 -11.75 -2.75
N VAL A 287 -4.39 -12.78 -3.11
CA VAL A 287 -3.04 -13.06 -2.60
C VAL A 287 -2.02 -11.94 -2.81
N SER A 288 -2.24 -11.08 -3.81
CA SER A 288 -1.36 -9.94 -4.13
C SER A 288 -1.85 -8.62 -3.56
N THR A 289 -2.75 -8.67 -2.57
CA THR A 289 -3.28 -7.47 -1.91
C THR A 289 -3.19 -7.65 -0.41
N PRO A 290 -2.58 -6.72 0.33
CA PRO A 290 -2.57 -6.74 1.78
C PRO A 290 -3.91 -6.26 2.35
N TYR A 291 -4.26 -6.81 3.51
CA TYR A 291 -5.49 -6.52 4.24
C TYR A 291 -5.15 -6.09 5.66
N VAL A 292 -5.96 -5.20 6.22
CA VAL A 292 -5.78 -4.70 7.58
C VAL A 292 -7.05 -4.89 8.39
N LEU A 293 -6.88 -5.27 9.66
CA LEU A 293 -7.90 -5.20 10.70
C LEU A 293 -7.64 -3.99 11.60
N SER A 294 -8.68 -3.20 11.84
CA SER A 294 -8.65 -2.10 12.80
C SER A 294 -9.97 -1.94 13.54
N ALA A 295 -9.96 -1.32 14.71
CA ALA A 295 -11.14 -1.05 15.51
C ALA A 295 -10.97 0.26 16.30
N LYS A 296 -12.09 0.84 16.73
CA LYS A 296 -12.13 1.88 17.74
C LYS A 296 -12.58 1.26 19.05
N ILE A 297 -11.83 1.55 20.11
CA ILE A 297 -12.16 1.02 21.44
C ILE A 297 -12.15 2.11 22.48
N LYS A 298 -12.93 1.90 23.53
CA LYS A 298 -13.01 2.80 24.68
C LYS A 298 -13.14 1.95 25.94
N SER A 299 -12.42 2.33 26.99
CA SER A 299 -12.44 1.64 28.28
C SER A 299 -12.87 2.62 29.36
N THR A 300 -13.85 2.23 30.17
CA THR A 300 -14.24 3.00 31.36
C THR A 300 -13.92 2.19 32.60
N GLY A 301 -12.62 2.17 32.93
CA GLY A 301 -12.10 1.45 34.10
C GLY A 301 -12.12 -0.07 33.94
N ALA A 302 -12.10 -0.57 32.70
CA ALA A 302 -11.98 -2.00 32.43
C ALA A 302 -10.57 -2.52 32.72
N ASP A 303 -10.49 -3.72 33.30
CA ASP A 303 -9.26 -4.49 33.46
C ASP A 303 -9.21 -5.67 32.47
N GLY A 304 -8.15 -6.47 32.53
CA GLY A 304 -7.94 -7.59 31.62
C GLY A 304 -7.33 -7.15 30.28
N SER A 305 -7.59 -7.94 29.23
CA SER A 305 -6.99 -7.76 27.91
C SER A 305 -8.02 -7.87 26.79
N LEU A 306 -7.81 -7.11 25.71
CA LEU A 306 -8.51 -7.24 24.43
C LEU A 306 -7.56 -7.83 23.39
N THR A 307 -8.05 -8.80 22.61
CA THR A 307 -7.35 -9.33 21.43
C THR A 307 -8.25 -9.21 20.21
N LEU A 308 -7.70 -8.64 19.13
CA LEU A 308 -8.28 -8.68 17.79
C LEU A 308 -7.45 -9.66 16.94
N ARG A 309 -8.10 -10.62 16.29
CA ARG A 309 -7.45 -11.65 15.46
C ARG A 309 -7.90 -11.56 14.02
N MET A 310 -6.97 -11.77 13.10
CA MET A 310 -7.15 -11.87 11.65
C MET A 310 -6.39 -13.11 11.17
N GLY A 311 -7.11 -14.22 10.99
CA GLY A 311 -6.47 -15.53 10.75
C GLY A 311 -5.38 -15.83 11.79
N SER A 312 -4.20 -16.25 11.35
CA SER A 312 -3.10 -16.58 12.25
C SER A 312 -2.41 -15.39 12.95
N LYS A 313 -2.87 -14.15 12.71
CA LYS A 313 -2.26 -12.91 13.25
C LYS A 313 -3.18 -12.22 14.23
N SER A 314 -2.61 -11.58 15.25
CA SER A 314 -3.39 -10.86 16.25
C SER A 314 -2.68 -9.61 16.76
N ILE A 315 -3.49 -8.69 17.27
CA ILE A 315 -3.05 -7.57 18.10
C ILE A 315 -3.73 -7.69 19.46
N THR A 316 -2.95 -7.60 20.53
CA THR A 316 -3.43 -7.70 21.91
C THR A 316 -3.09 -6.43 22.67
N ILE A 317 -4.09 -5.86 23.33
CA ILE A 317 -3.90 -4.87 24.38
C ILE A 317 -3.91 -5.62 25.70
N PRO A 318 -2.75 -5.78 26.36
CA PRO A 318 -2.63 -6.65 27.52
C PRO A 318 -3.24 -6.05 28.79
N ASP A 319 -3.48 -4.74 28.82
CA ASP A 319 -4.00 -4.02 29.98
C ASP A 319 -5.00 -2.94 29.53
N LEU A 320 -6.29 -3.24 29.72
CA LEU A 320 -7.39 -2.33 29.39
C LEU A 320 -7.49 -1.11 30.32
N THR A 321 -6.80 -1.13 31.46
CA THR A 321 -6.77 0.03 32.37
C THR A 321 -5.91 1.17 31.84
N ALA A 322 -4.99 0.86 30.92
CA ALA A 322 -4.18 1.84 30.21
C ALA A 322 -4.98 2.60 29.12
N ILE A 323 -6.14 2.08 28.73
CA ILE A 323 -7.05 2.75 27.81
C ILE A 323 -7.92 3.72 28.62
N GLY A 324 -7.88 4.99 28.25
CA GLY A 324 -8.73 6.01 28.87
C GLY A 324 -10.20 5.95 28.41
N ALA A 325 -11.01 6.85 28.95
CA ALA A 325 -12.42 6.98 28.60
C ALA A 325 -12.69 7.61 27.20
N GLY A 326 -11.65 7.84 26.39
CA GLY A 326 -11.76 8.30 25.01
C GLY A 326 -11.67 7.13 24.02
N TRP A 327 -12.14 7.35 22.80
CA TRP A 327 -11.95 6.41 21.70
C TRP A 327 -10.48 6.36 21.29
N VAL A 328 -9.92 5.15 21.24
CA VAL A 328 -8.53 4.88 20.85
C VAL A 328 -8.52 3.91 19.68
N ASP A 329 -7.56 4.12 18.79
CA ASP A 329 -7.32 3.25 17.65
C ASP A 329 -6.56 1.99 18.01
N VAL A 330 -7.09 0.85 17.56
CA VAL A 330 -6.35 -0.41 17.50
C VAL A 330 -6.25 -0.79 16.04
N ILE A 331 -5.03 -0.87 15.54
CA ILE A 331 -4.77 -1.23 14.15
C ILE A 331 -3.61 -2.23 14.11
N MET A 332 -3.75 -3.24 13.26
CA MET A 332 -2.63 -4.15 13.01
C MET A 332 -1.43 -3.38 12.46
N VAL A 333 -0.23 -3.78 12.90
CA VAL A 333 1.02 -3.14 12.49
C VAL A 333 1.19 -3.28 10.98
N MET A 334 1.57 -2.20 10.30
CA MET A 334 1.80 -2.15 8.85
C MET A 334 3.09 -2.89 8.48
N ASN A 335 3.03 -4.22 8.42
CA ASN A 335 4.16 -5.10 8.14
C ASN A 335 3.78 -6.27 7.23
N THR A 336 4.69 -7.25 7.11
CA THR A 336 4.50 -8.47 6.32
C THR A 336 3.28 -9.30 6.73
N ASP A 337 2.82 -9.19 7.98
CA ASP A 337 1.70 -9.98 8.51
C ASP A 337 0.35 -9.62 7.86
N LEU A 338 0.27 -8.47 7.18
CA LEU A 338 -0.94 -8.02 6.48
C LEU A 338 -1.14 -8.69 5.12
N TRP A 339 -0.21 -9.53 4.66
CA TRP A 339 -0.31 -10.22 3.38
C TRP A 339 -0.98 -11.60 3.55
N PRO A 340 -1.90 -12.00 2.64
CA PRO A 340 -2.61 -13.28 2.76
C PRO A 340 -1.70 -14.48 2.91
N ALA A 341 -0.54 -14.49 2.24
CA ALA A 341 0.46 -15.54 2.38
C ALA A 341 0.94 -15.77 3.84
N ASN A 342 0.81 -14.75 4.69
CA ASN A 342 1.33 -14.74 6.06
C ASN A 342 0.24 -14.85 7.13
N PHE A 343 -1.01 -14.48 6.85
CA PHE A 343 -2.10 -14.58 7.83
C PHE A 343 -3.13 -15.67 7.53
N TYR A 344 -3.33 -16.04 6.27
CA TYR A 344 -4.40 -16.94 5.85
C TYR A 344 -4.18 -18.34 6.42
N GLU A 345 -5.24 -18.94 6.95
CA GLU A 345 -5.25 -20.29 7.53
C GLU A 345 -6.36 -21.14 6.89
N ASP A 346 -6.54 -22.39 7.34
CA ASP A 346 -7.52 -23.32 6.74
C ASP A 346 -8.96 -22.78 6.72
N ARG A 347 -9.31 -21.88 7.65
CA ARG A 347 -10.56 -21.10 7.65
C ARG A 347 -10.23 -19.67 8.05
N MET A 348 -10.47 -18.72 7.14
CA MET A 348 -10.23 -17.31 7.45
C MET A 348 -11.34 -16.73 8.34
N ASP A 349 -10.98 -16.33 9.55
CA ASP A 349 -11.87 -15.67 10.49
C ASP A 349 -11.29 -14.38 11.09
N ILE A 350 -12.21 -13.54 11.56
CA ILE A 350 -11.91 -12.38 12.40
C ILE A 350 -12.48 -12.65 13.78
N GLU A 351 -11.69 -12.40 14.82
CA GLU A 351 -12.13 -12.57 16.20
C GLU A 351 -11.92 -11.32 17.03
N VAL A 352 -12.82 -11.16 18.00
CA VAL A 352 -12.72 -10.17 19.06
C VAL A 352 -12.87 -10.90 20.38
N GLN A 353 -11.87 -10.80 21.24
CA GLN A 353 -11.85 -11.47 22.53
C GLN A 353 -11.46 -10.51 23.64
N VAL A 354 -12.27 -10.46 24.69
CA VAL A 354 -11.92 -9.84 25.98
C VAL A 354 -11.75 -10.94 27.01
N SER A 355 -10.68 -10.87 27.80
CA SER A 355 -10.34 -11.90 28.78
C SER A 355 -9.73 -11.33 30.05
N GLY A 356 -10.08 -11.95 31.18
CA GLY A 356 -9.61 -11.54 32.50
C GLY A 356 -10.25 -10.26 33.03
N MET A 357 -11.37 -9.83 32.46
CA MET A 357 -12.10 -8.63 32.90
C MET A 357 -12.95 -8.97 34.12
N THR A 358 -12.74 -8.22 35.20
CA THR A 358 -13.43 -8.34 36.48
C THR A 358 -14.09 -7.04 36.93
N ALA A 359 -13.73 -5.92 36.31
CA ALA A 359 -14.28 -4.59 36.60
C ALA A 359 -14.43 -3.75 35.32
N GLY A 360 -15.24 -2.69 35.42
CA GLY A 360 -15.42 -1.71 34.35
C GLY A 360 -16.20 -2.24 33.14
N ASN A 361 -16.13 -1.49 32.05
CA ASN A 361 -16.69 -1.88 30.76
C ASN A 361 -15.80 -1.43 29.60
N ILE A 362 -15.85 -2.21 28.52
CA ILE A 362 -15.18 -1.92 27.27
C ILE A 362 -16.20 -1.79 26.15
N GLN A 363 -16.05 -0.74 25.35
CA GLN A 363 -16.82 -0.49 24.15
C GLN A 363 -15.96 -0.69 22.92
N ILE A 364 -16.53 -1.30 21.89
CA ILE A 364 -15.89 -1.55 20.60
C ILE A 364 -16.84 -1.05 19.52
N ASP A 365 -16.29 -0.28 18.58
CA ASP A 365 -17.02 0.26 17.44
C ASP A 365 -16.11 0.34 16.21
N ASN A 366 -16.72 0.52 15.04
CA ASN A 366 -16.05 0.72 13.75
C ASN A 366 -14.94 -0.32 13.48
N LEU A 367 -15.28 -1.61 13.61
CA LEU A 367 -14.38 -2.72 13.33
C LEU A 367 -14.25 -2.88 11.81
N ILE A 368 -13.07 -2.65 11.24
CA ILE A 368 -12.85 -2.62 9.79
C ILE A 368 -11.85 -3.70 9.42
N PHE A 369 -12.27 -4.61 8.54
CA PHE A 369 -11.39 -5.53 7.82
C PHE A 369 -11.49 -5.20 6.33
N THR A 370 -10.41 -4.74 5.71
CA THR A 370 -10.47 -4.26 4.33
C THR A 370 -9.14 -4.37 3.61
N ALA A 371 -9.19 -4.33 2.27
CA ALA A 371 -8.02 -4.25 1.42
C ALA A 371 -7.39 -2.85 1.48
N LEU A 372 -6.07 -2.79 1.50
CA LEU A 372 -5.35 -1.53 1.38
C LEU A 372 -5.44 -0.95 -0.04
N ASP A 373 -5.42 0.38 -0.16
CA ASP A 373 -5.43 1.09 -1.44
C ASP A 373 -4.01 1.20 -2.00
N LEU A 374 -3.77 0.66 -3.20
CA LEU A 374 -2.46 0.73 -3.86
C LEU A 374 -2.30 2.08 -4.56
N ALA A 375 -1.25 2.85 -4.21
CA ALA A 375 -0.88 4.09 -4.89
C ALA A 375 0.66 4.27 -4.91
N ASP A 376 1.23 4.70 -6.03
CA ASP A 376 2.71 4.78 -6.23
C ASP A 376 3.47 3.55 -5.69
N SER A 377 2.97 2.35 -6.01
CA SER A 377 3.55 1.07 -5.56
C SER A 377 3.62 0.85 -4.04
N SER A 378 2.95 1.67 -3.23
CA SER A 378 2.75 1.48 -1.79
C SER A 378 1.27 1.26 -1.46
N TYR A 379 0.98 0.68 -0.29
CA TYR A 379 -0.39 0.41 0.13
C TYR A 379 -0.81 1.31 1.29
N TYR A 380 -1.96 1.97 1.16
CA TYR A 380 -2.46 2.95 2.11
C TYR A 380 -3.74 2.48 2.79
N HIS A 381 -3.89 2.85 4.05
CA HIS A 381 -5.13 2.73 4.79
C HIS A 381 -5.52 4.10 5.33
N MET A 382 -6.64 4.60 4.86
CA MET A 382 -7.19 5.88 5.30
C MET A 382 -8.41 5.65 6.19
N ARG A 383 -8.44 6.33 7.33
CA ARG A 383 -9.48 6.15 8.34
C ARG A 383 -10.04 7.50 8.77
N SER A 384 -11.34 7.52 9.03
CA SER A 384 -12.00 8.70 9.59
C SER A 384 -11.69 8.83 11.07
N GLY A 385 -11.64 10.07 11.52
CA GLY A 385 -11.67 10.41 12.94
C GLY A 385 -13.10 10.61 13.43
N GLN A 386 -13.28 11.08 14.67
CA GLN A 386 -14.62 11.38 15.19
C GLN A 386 -15.18 12.65 14.53
N THR A 387 -14.28 13.59 14.24
CA THR A 387 -14.53 14.78 13.44
C THR A 387 -14.26 14.43 11.97
N PRO A 388 -15.30 14.44 11.12
CA PRO A 388 -15.15 14.09 9.72
C PRO A 388 -14.28 15.11 8.98
N PHE A 389 -13.53 14.60 8.00
CA PHE A 389 -12.74 15.45 7.11
C PHE A 389 -13.63 16.44 6.35
N GLN A 390 -13.08 17.62 6.10
CA GLN A 390 -13.70 18.65 5.29
C GLN A 390 -13.01 18.75 3.93
N LEU A 391 -13.69 19.37 2.95
CA LEU A 391 -13.06 19.70 1.67
C LEU A 391 -11.71 20.40 1.88
N ASP A 392 -10.70 19.98 1.12
CA ASP A 392 -9.33 20.48 1.15
C ASP A 392 -8.53 20.22 2.44
N ASP A 393 -9.03 19.39 3.36
CA ASP A 393 -8.17 18.77 4.37
C ASP A 393 -7.05 17.98 3.66
N GLU A 394 -5.81 18.13 4.12
CA GLU A 394 -4.62 17.65 3.43
C GLU A 394 -3.64 16.87 4.33
N PHE A 395 -2.96 15.89 3.74
CA PHE A 395 -1.79 15.26 4.33
C PHE A 395 -0.61 15.40 3.38
N THR A 396 0.58 15.54 3.93
CA THR A 396 1.83 15.53 3.14
C THR A 396 2.71 14.37 3.60
N LEU A 397 3.38 13.71 2.66
CA LEU A 397 4.38 12.69 2.95
C LEU A 397 5.55 12.81 1.98
N GLY A 398 6.77 12.67 2.48
CA GLY A 398 7.99 12.76 1.69
C GLY A 398 8.73 11.44 1.68
N ASP A 399 8.92 10.89 0.49
CA ASP A 399 9.76 9.71 0.25
C ASP A 399 11.13 10.15 -0.24
N ALA A 400 12.17 9.49 0.25
CA ALA A 400 13.55 9.81 -0.11
C ALA A 400 14.36 8.55 -0.42
N GLU A 401 15.21 8.64 -1.42
CA GLU A 401 16.16 7.60 -1.78
C GLU A 401 17.55 7.85 -1.17
N GLY A 402 18.16 6.80 -0.60
CA GLY A 402 19.48 6.89 0.02
C GLY A 402 20.65 6.50 -0.89
N VAL A 403 20.40 5.66 -1.90
CA VAL A 403 21.44 5.04 -2.75
C VAL A 403 20.96 4.92 -4.20
N ASP A 404 21.79 5.29 -5.17
CA ASP A 404 21.52 5.04 -6.61
C ASP A 404 21.76 3.57 -6.96
N ALA A 405 20.74 2.73 -6.79
CA ALA A 405 20.77 1.31 -7.13
C ALA A 405 20.46 1.09 -8.62
N LYS A 406 21.51 0.90 -9.43
CA LYS A 406 21.43 0.97 -10.90
C LYS A 406 20.55 -0.13 -11.49
N ILE A 407 20.75 -1.39 -11.08
CA ILE A 407 19.95 -2.52 -11.58
C ILE A 407 18.48 -2.34 -11.17
N GLN A 408 18.25 -1.93 -9.92
CA GLN A 408 16.91 -1.73 -9.38
C GLN A 408 16.17 -0.62 -10.14
N HIS A 409 16.83 0.51 -10.40
CA HIS A 409 16.28 1.60 -11.21
C HIS A 409 15.88 1.12 -12.60
N MET A 410 16.78 0.47 -13.33
CA MET A 410 16.49 -0.02 -14.67
C MET A 410 15.29 -1.01 -14.65
N TRP A 411 15.19 -1.85 -13.63
CA TRP A 411 14.08 -2.79 -13.48
C TRP A 411 12.74 -2.09 -13.23
N ILE A 412 12.71 -1.09 -12.34
CA ILE A 412 11.54 -0.27 -12.07
C ILE A 412 11.17 0.56 -13.31
N ALA A 413 12.16 1.11 -14.01
CA ALA A 413 11.99 1.89 -15.24
C ALA A 413 11.28 1.09 -16.33
N ALA A 414 11.57 -0.20 -16.40
CA ALA A 414 10.91 -1.13 -17.29
C ALA A 414 9.48 -1.49 -16.84
N GLY A 415 8.96 -0.94 -15.73
CA GLY A 415 7.64 -1.27 -15.20
C GLY A 415 7.53 -2.70 -14.67
N LEU A 416 8.65 -3.30 -14.28
CA LEU A 416 8.73 -4.69 -13.81
C LEU A 416 8.69 -4.78 -12.28
N GLY A 417 8.27 -3.73 -11.57
CA GLY A 417 8.30 -3.68 -10.10
C GLY A 417 9.73 -3.56 -9.59
N TYR A 418 10.07 -4.29 -8.53
CA TYR A 418 11.40 -4.29 -7.92
C TYR A 418 11.93 -5.73 -7.79
N LEU A 419 13.25 -5.89 -7.63
CA LEU A 419 13.89 -7.19 -7.38
C LEU A 419 14.20 -7.38 -5.88
N PRO A 420 14.42 -8.62 -5.42
CA PRO A 420 14.94 -8.87 -4.08
C PRO A 420 16.26 -8.14 -3.89
N HIS A 421 16.39 -7.41 -2.79
CA HIS A 421 17.48 -6.45 -2.60
C HIS A 421 18.07 -6.50 -1.20
N ASP A 422 19.26 -5.91 -1.06
CA ASP A 422 19.95 -5.74 0.22
C ASP A 422 20.87 -4.50 0.16
N ALA A 423 21.18 -3.92 1.33
CA ALA A 423 22.22 -2.90 1.45
C ALA A 423 23.61 -3.48 1.14
N ALA A 424 23.81 -4.79 1.39
CA ALA A 424 25.00 -5.54 0.99
C ALA A 424 24.64 -6.58 -0.08
N PRO A 425 24.52 -6.16 -1.36
CA PRO A 425 24.01 -7.04 -2.40
C PRO A 425 24.98 -8.17 -2.76
N THR A 426 24.43 -9.31 -3.14
CA THR A 426 25.21 -10.44 -3.70
C THR A 426 25.43 -10.28 -5.21
N ILE A 427 24.57 -9.50 -5.87
CA ILE A 427 24.72 -9.06 -7.26
C ILE A 427 25.03 -7.56 -7.24
N PRO A 428 26.32 -7.16 -7.36
CA PRO A 428 26.69 -5.76 -7.32
C PRO A 428 26.22 -5.04 -8.59
N ASP A 429 25.93 -3.75 -8.46
CA ASP A 429 25.69 -2.88 -9.60
C ASP A 429 26.94 -2.80 -10.53
N PRO A 430 26.74 -2.57 -11.84
CA PRO A 430 27.85 -2.29 -12.75
C PRO A 430 28.62 -1.04 -12.28
N THR A 431 29.93 -1.05 -12.43
CA THR A 431 30.83 0.06 -12.06
C THR A 431 30.59 1.29 -12.92
#